data_AF-A0A4Q7QRH9-F1
#
_entry.id   AF-A0A4Q7QRH9-F1
#
_cell.length_a   1.000
_cell.length_b   1.000
_cell.length_c   1.000
_cell.angle_alpha   90.00
_cell.angle_beta   90.00
_cell.angle_gamma   90.00
#
_symmetry.space_group_name_H-M   'P 1'
#
loop_
_entity.id
_entity.type
_entity.pdbx_description
1 polymer ?
#
loop_
_entity_poly.entity_id
_entity_poly.type
_entity_poly.pdbx_seq_one_letter_code
_entity_poly.pdbx_strand_id
1 'polypeptide(L)' 'MQKPNRDDRSNNVERLEQMVENTQQNIQEANETADNTNLTASQKEQIKEKNQHRQESIEQFQNEIQEEKAYREGNDLQ' A
#
# COMPACT_ATOMS: atom_id res chain seq x y z
N MET A 1 14.65 -34.39 6.13
CA MET A 1 14.52 -32.96 6.47
C MET A 1 13.71 -32.30 5.38
N GLN A 2 12.43 -32.02 5.60
CA GLN A 2 11.64 -31.24 4.66
C GLN A 2 12.14 -29.80 4.73
N LYS A 3 12.77 -29.33 3.65
CA LYS A 3 13.05 -27.90 3.49
C LYS A 3 11.69 -27.19 3.56
N PRO A 4 11.50 -26.19 4.44
CA PRO A 4 10.27 -25.42 4.41
C PRO A 4 10.18 -24.83 3.00
N ASN A 5 9.00 -25.00 2.37
CA ASN A 5 8.71 -24.37 1.10
C ASN A 5 9.02 -22.88 1.31
N ARG A 6 10.07 -22.36 0.66
CA ARG A 6 10.29 -20.92 0.67
C ARG A 6 9.09 -20.37 -0.09
N ASP A 7 8.21 -19.66 0.60
CA ASP A 7 7.12 -18.98 -0.08
C ASP A 7 7.70 -18.24 -1.28
N ASP A 8 7.03 -18.38 -2.42
CA ASP A 8 7.46 -17.78 -3.67
C ASP A 8 7.23 -16.27 -3.58
N ARG A 9 8.25 -15.57 -3.08
CA ARG A 9 8.26 -14.11 -2.91
C ARG A 9 8.54 -13.37 -4.21
N SER A 10 8.64 -14.07 -5.34
CA SER A 10 8.94 -13.48 -6.64
C SER A 10 7.84 -12.54 -7.15
N ASN A 11 6.64 -12.55 -6.55
CA ASN A 11 5.53 -11.65 -6.90
C ASN A 11 5.14 -10.66 -5.77
N ASN A 12 5.83 -10.68 -4.63
CA ASN A 12 5.48 -9.83 -3.49
C ASN A 12 5.66 -8.34 -3.79
N VAL A 13 6.76 -7.97 -4.46
CA VAL A 13 7.03 -6.58 -4.87
C VAL A 13 5.91 -6.08 -5.78
N GLU A 14 5.56 -6.85 -6.81
CA GLU A 14 4.56 -6.48 -7.81
C GLU A 14 3.17 -6.34 -7.17
N ARG A 15 2.83 -7.21 -6.20
CA ARG A 15 1.59 -7.10 -5.43
C ARG A 15 1.56 -5.88 -4.54
N LEU A 16 2.65 -5.59 -3.83
CA LEU A 16 2.76 -4.42 -2.96
C LEU A 16 2.70 -3.11 -3.77
N GLU A 17 3.39 -3.05 -4.90
CA GLU A 17 3.32 -1.91 -5.83
C GLU A 17 1.88 -1.68 -6.32
N GLN A 18 1.17 -2.76 -6.70
CA GLN A 18 -0.24 -2.66 -7.08
C GLN A 18 -1.15 -2.19 -5.93
N MET A 19 -0.89 -2.64 -4.69
CA MET A 19 -1.63 -2.18 -3.52
C MET A 19 -1.37 -0.69 -3.24
N VAL A 20 -0.14 -0.21 -3.42
CA VAL A 20 0.21 1.21 -3.31
C VAL A 20 -0.58 2.03 -4.32
N GLU A 21 -0.55 1.66 -5.61
CA GLU A 21 -1.27 2.36 -6.67
C GLU A 21 -2.78 2.40 -6.41
N ASN A 22 -3.38 1.26 -6.07
CA ASN A 22 -4.81 1.18 -5.75
C ASN A 22 -5.15 2.05 -4.54
N THR A 23 -4.30 2.09 -3.52
CA THR A 23 -4.53 2.89 -2.31
C THR A 23 -4.41 4.39 -2.61
N GLN A 24 -3.47 4.79 -3.47
CA GLN A 24 -3.34 6.17 -3.95
C GLN A 24 -4.58 6.60 -4.74
N GLN A 25 -5.07 5.75 -5.66
CA GLN A 25 -6.30 6.02 -6.40
C GLN A 25 -7.50 6.17 -5.45
N ASN A 26 -7.63 5.28 -4.45
CA ASN A 26 -8.68 5.38 -3.43
C ASN A 26 -8.60 6.68 -2.62
N ILE A 27 -7.40 7.19 -2.31
CA ILE A 27 -7.22 8.49 -1.66
C ILE A 27 -7.71 9.61 -2.57
N GLN A 28 -7.34 9.58 -3.85
CA GLN A 28 -7.76 10.59 -4.83
C GLN A 28 -9.29 10.62 -4.98
N GLU A 29 -9.92 9.48 -5.24
CA GLU A 29 -11.38 9.37 -5.38
C GLU A 29 -12.12 9.82 -4.11
N ALA A 30 -11.55 9.50 -2.94
CA ALA A 30 -12.11 9.95 -1.67
C ALA A 30 -11.97 11.47 -1.49
N ASN A 31 -10.85 12.08 -1.90
CA ASN A 31 -10.69 13.54 -1.88
C ASN A 31 -11.69 14.22 -2.82
N GLU A 32 -11.87 13.72 -4.03
CA GLU A 32 -12.89 14.21 -4.97
C GLU A 32 -14.30 14.10 -4.37
N THR A 33 -14.58 13.02 -3.64
CA THR A 33 -15.83 12.86 -2.89
C THR A 33 -15.98 13.91 -1.79
N ALA A 34 -14.91 14.23 -1.05
CA ALA A 34 -14.92 15.23 0.02
C ALA A 34 -15.21 16.66 -0.47
N ASP A 35 -14.93 16.95 -1.75
CA ASP A 35 -15.24 18.24 -2.37
C ASP A 35 -16.74 18.42 -2.67
N ASN A 36 -17.52 17.34 -2.62
CA ASN A 36 -18.96 17.41 -2.81
C ASN A 36 -19.62 18.32 -1.74
N THR A 37 -20.42 19.28 -2.19
CA THR A 37 -21.11 20.26 -1.34
C THR A 37 -22.23 19.64 -0.50
N ASN A 38 -22.73 18.46 -0.88
CA ASN A 38 -23.80 17.75 -0.18
C ASN A 38 -23.31 16.98 1.05
N LEU A 39 -21.99 16.85 1.25
CA LEU A 39 -21.45 16.20 2.43
C LEU A 39 -21.42 17.14 3.63
N THR A 40 -21.80 16.61 4.78
CA THR A 40 -21.65 17.27 6.07
C THR A 40 -20.19 17.39 6.49
N ALA A 41 -19.88 18.31 7.40
CA ALA A 41 -18.53 18.48 7.92
C ALA A 41 -17.97 17.18 8.54
N SER A 42 -18.78 16.44 9.30
CA SER A 42 -18.37 15.16 9.89
C SER A 42 -18.05 14.09 8.84
N GLN A 43 -18.81 14.02 7.74
CA GLN A 43 -18.49 13.08 6.66
C GLN A 43 -17.17 13.44 5.96
N LYS A 44 -16.91 14.73 5.74
CA LYS A 44 -15.63 15.19 5.18
C LYS A 44 -14.46 14.88 6.11
N GLU A 45 -14.64 15.02 7.42
CA GLU A 45 -13.63 14.69 8.42
C GLU A 45 -13.32 13.19 8.45
N GLN A 46 -14.34 12.33 8.42
CA GLN A 46 -14.15 10.87 8.33
C GLN A 46 -13.41 10.45 7.06
N ILE A 47 -13.65 11.13 5.93
CA ILE A 47 -12.91 10.88 4.69
C ILE A 47 -11.43 11.24 4.88
N LYS A 48 -11.14 12.39 5.50
CA LYS A 48 -9.77 12.84 5.75
C LYS A 48 -9.01 11.88 6.69
N GLU A 49 -9.64 11.46 7.78
CA GLU A 49 -9.05 10.50 8.73
C GLU A 49 -8.75 9.16 8.04
N LYS A 50 -9.68 8.63 7.24
CA LYS A 50 -9.44 7.43 6.43
C LYS A 50 -8.29 7.62 5.44
N ASN A 51 -8.18 8.79 4.82
CA ASN A 51 -7.08 9.09 3.90
C ASN A 51 -5.73 9.17 4.63
N GLN A 52 -5.69 9.68 5.86
CA GLN A 52 -4.48 9.66 6.70
C GLN A 52 -4.02 8.23 6.98
N HIS A 53 -4.92 7.33 7.39
CA HIS A 53 -4.56 5.93 7.62
C HIS A 53 -4.14 5.18 6.35
N ARG A 54 -4.73 5.53 5.19
CA ARG A 54 -4.28 4.99 3.90
C ARG A 54 -2.87 5.46 3.56
N GLN A 55 -2.52 6.71 3.89
CA GLN A 55 -1.16 7.22 3.71
C GLN A 55 -0.16 6.46 4.59
N GLU A 56 -0.49 6.21 5.85
CA GLU A 56 0.32 5.37 6.76
C GLU A 56 0.49 3.95 6.19
N SER A 57 -0.58 3.37 5.62
CA SER A 57 -0.52 2.04 5.00
C SER A 57 0.41 2.01 3.78
N ILE A 58 0.38 3.06 2.94
CA ILE A 58 1.29 3.20 1.79
C ILE A 58 2.75 3.22 2.26
N GLU A 59 3.06 3.96 3.33
CA GLU A 59 4.42 4.01 3.87
C GLU A 59 4.90 2.61 4.32
N GLN A 60 4.03 1.82 4.95
CA GLN A 60 4.36 0.45 5.31
C GLN A 60 4.59 -0.44 4.09
N PHE A 61 3.74 -0.35 3.06
CA PHE A 61 3.94 -1.09 1.82
C PHE A 61 5.24 -0.69 1.13
N GLN A 62 5.59 0.60 1.13
CA GLN A 62 6.85 1.07 0.56
C GLN A 62 8.06 0.52 1.30
N ASN A 63 8.03 0.46 2.63
CA ASN A 63 9.08 -0.18 3.42
C ASN A 63 9.22 -1.67 3.08
N GLU A 64 8.10 -2.39 3.00
CA GLU A 64 8.08 -3.82 2.67
C GLU A 64 8.59 -4.09 1.24
N ILE A 65 8.28 -3.21 0.27
CA ILE A 65 8.84 -3.26 -1.09
C ILE A 65 10.36 -3.13 -1.06
N GLN A 66 10.92 -2.22 -0.26
CA GLN A 66 12.37 -2.06 -0.17
C GLN A 66 13.04 -3.30 0.43
N GLU A 67 12.44 -3.88 1.47
CA GLU A 67 12.94 -5.10 2.10
C GLU A 67 12.89 -6.29 1.12
N GLU A 68 11.81 -6.44 0.36
CA GLU A 68 11.68 -7.50 -0.65
C GLU A 68 12.65 -7.29 -1.84
N LYS A 69 12.87 -6.05 -2.29
CA LYS A 69 13.88 -5.74 -3.31
C LYS A 69 15.29 -6.08 -2.82
N ALA A 70 15.65 -5.67 -1.60
CA ALA A 70 16.93 -5.98 -0.99
C ALA A 70 17.13 -7.50 -0.80
N TYR A 71 16.07 -8.23 -0.43
CA TYR A 71 16.10 -9.69 -0.35
C TYR A 71 16.37 -10.31 -1.72
N ARG A 72 15.70 -9.85 -2.79
CA ARG A 72 15.94 -10.36 -4.16
C ARG A 72 17.38 -10.11 -4.61
N GLU A 73 17.87 -8.86 -4.51
CA GLU A 73 19.24 -8.51 -4.88
C GLU A 73 20.29 -9.30 -4.09
N GLY A 74 20.07 -9.50 -2.78
CA GLY A 74 20.97 -10.27 -1.94
C GLY A 74 20.98 -11.78 -2.24
N ASN A 75 19.87 -12.34 -2.73
CA ASN A 75 19.83 -13.74 -3.19
C ASN A 75 20.36 -13.92 -4.61
N ASP A 76 20.26 -12.91 -5.48
CA ASP A 76 20.80 -12.95 -6.85
C ASP A 76 22.35 -12.90 -6.89
N LEU A 77 22.99 -12.51 -5.79
CA LEU A 77 24.46 -12.44 -5.63
C LEU A 77 25.09 -13.71 -5.02
N GLN A 78 24.32 -14.80 -4.81
CA GLN A 78 24.81 -16.09 -4.28
C GLN A 78 24.82 -17.20 -5.35
#